data_AF-A0A2A3MPY8-F1
#
_entry.id   AF-A0A2A3MPY8-F1
#
_cell.length_a   1.000
_cell.length_b   1.000
_cell.length_c   1.000
_cell.angle_alpha   90.00
_cell.angle_beta   90.00
_cell.angle_gamma   90.00
#
_symmetry.space_group_name_H-M   'P 1'
#
loop_
_entity.id
_entity.type
_entity.pdbx_description
1 polymer ?
#
loop_
_entity_poly.entity_id
_entity_poly.type
_entity_poly.pdbx_seq_one_letter_code
_entity_poly.pdbx_strand_id
1 'polypeptide(L)'
;MLARHTARELLMAYKLRSGVSYVWVGSAPVFLDLDHNRYFKMSSSGASALMRLEQGQMAMPGDAEILVGSGLISATECPSIVAPTGNMPAITGSYFDQARRPSLGHVMVAVIDQLWAFAMIRWGGLAGAVAKLEHRIQQTRGLECPDDIGRLVGAYRLIDLVLSAEKRCLVRSFALARSLTRYRVGFSLVIGVRTGPFGAHCWIQKDQISVSDHRDKAREYVPVLIL
;
A
#
# COMPACT_ATOMS: atom_id res chain seq x y z
N MET A 1 -45.17 -11.30 11.25
CA MET A 1 -43.92 -10.71 11.77
C MET A 1 -42.67 -11.09 10.96
N LEU A 2 -42.70 -12.11 10.06
CA LEU A 2 -41.52 -12.52 9.28
C LEU A 2 -41.18 -11.64 8.05
N ALA A 3 -42.11 -10.83 7.53
CA ALA A 3 -41.90 -10.08 6.28
C ALA A 3 -41.07 -8.78 6.43
N ARG A 4 -40.76 -8.33 7.66
CA ARG A 4 -39.93 -7.13 7.90
C ARG A 4 -38.43 -7.42 8.02
N HIS A 5 -38.04 -8.69 8.21
CA HIS A 5 -36.63 -9.08 8.26
C HIS A 5 -36.04 -9.30 6.86
N THR A 6 -36.81 -9.87 5.93
CA THR A 6 -36.36 -10.14 4.55
C THR A 6 -36.15 -8.90 3.70
N ALA A 7 -36.91 -7.82 3.93
CA ALA A 7 -36.73 -6.56 3.21
C ALA A 7 -35.48 -5.77 3.66
N ARG A 8 -34.98 -6.01 4.88
CA ARG A 8 -33.83 -5.29 5.45
C ARG A 8 -32.49 -5.92 5.06
N GLU A 9 -32.48 -7.19 4.68
CA GLU A 9 -31.32 -7.87 4.08
C GLU A 9 -31.07 -7.47 2.63
N LEU A 10 -32.09 -6.94 1.93
CA LEU A 10 -32.02 -6.61 0.50
C LEU A 10 -31.14 -5.39 0.16
N LEU A 11 -30.64 -4.63 1.14
CA LEU A 11 -29.83 -3.43 0.90
C LEU A 11 -28.75 -3.20 1.98
N MET A 12 -28.28 -4.23 2.69
CA MET A 12 -27.11 -4.05 3.54
C MET A 12 -25.86 -4.01 2.66
N ALA A 13 -25.33 -2.80 2.47
CA ALA A 13 -24.04 -2.62 1.86
C ALA A 13 -22.94 -2.88 2.89
N TYR A 14 -21.77 -3.27 2.39
CA TYR A 14 -20.62 -3.57 3.22
C TYR A 14 -19.47 -2.65 2.84
N LYS A 15 -18.68 -2.24 3.83
CA LYS A 15 -17.45 -1.50 3.61
C LYS A 15 -16.31 -2.13 4.38
N LEU A 16 -15.10 -2.04 3.84
CA LEU A 16 -13.90 -2.33 4.60
C LEU A 16 -13.78 -1.33 5.76
N ARG A 17 -13.27 -1.81 6.90
CA ARG A 17 -12.85 -0.95 7.99
C ARG A 17 -11.76 0.01 7.50
N SER A 18 -11.80 1.26 7.97
CA SER A 18 -10.73 2.22 7.66
C SER A 18 -9.38 1.65 8.11
N GLY A 19 -8.33 1.88 7.31
CA GLY A 19 -7.00 1.32 7.56
C GLY A 19 -6.84 -0.16 7.18
N VAL A 20 -7.87 -0.80 6.63
CA VAL A 20 -7.80 -2.16 6.10
C VAL A 20 -7.86 -2.15 4.58
N SER A 21 -6.91 -2.84 3.96
CA SER A 21 -6.88 -3.11 2.53
C SER A 21 -6.59 -4.59 2.29
N TYR A 22 -6.89 -5.10 1.10
CA TYR A 22 -6.61 -6.49 0.77
C TYR A 22 -6.35 -6.68 -0.71
N VAL A 23 -5.79 -7.83 -1.06
CA VAL A 23 -5.59 -8.27 -2.43
C VAL A 23 -5.68 -9.79 -2.53
N TRP A 24 -6.11 -10.29 -3.68
CA TRP A 24 -6.08 -11.71 -4.00
C TRP A 24 -4.68 -12.13 -4.45
N VAL A 25 -4.08 -13.10 -3.77
CA VAL A 25 -2.84 -13.75 -4.18
C VAL A 25 -3.15 -15.22 -4.49
N GLY A 26 -3.34 -15.52 -5.77
CA GLY A 26 -3.96 -16.78 -6.19
C GLY A 26 -5.42 -16.83 -5.72
N SER A 27 -5.80 -17.87 -5.00
CA SER A 27 -7.16 -18.07 -4.48
C SER A 27 -7.36 -17.58 -3.03
N ALA A 28 -6.33 -17.01 -2.41
CA ALA A 28 -6.39 -16.56 -1.02
C ALA A 28 -6.32 -15.03 -0.92
N PRO A 29 -7.26 -14.38 -0.22
CA PRO A 29 -7.17 -12.95 0.03
C PRO A 29 -6.18 -12.70 1.17
N VAL A 30 -5.23 -11.79 0.93
CA VAL A 30 -4.27 -11.30 1.92
C VAL A 30 -4.66 -9.89 2.30
N PHE A 31 -4.84 -9.67 3.61
CA PHE A 31 -5.23 -8.39 4.18
C PHE A 31 -4.01 -7.70 4.78
N LEU A 32 -4.00 -6.38 4.69
CA LEU A 32 -3.16 -5.47 5.46
C LEU A 32 -4.05 -4.66 6.39
N ASP A 33 -3.76 -4.72 7.68
CA ASP A 33 -4.40 -3.93 8.73
C ASP A 33 -3.37 -2.95 9.29
N LEU A 34 -3.48 -1.68 8.87
CA LEU A 34 -2.52 -0.63 9.20
C LEU A 34 -2.52 -0.27 10.68
N ASP A 35 -3.70 -0.30 11.31
CA ASP A 35 -3.88 0.07 12.72
C ASP A 35 -3.17 -0.94 13.63
N HIS A 36 -3.27 -2.23 13.30
CA HIS A 36 -2.64 -3.32 14.05
C HIS A 36 -1.29 -3.77 13.47
N ASN A 37 -0.80 -3.10 12.41
CA ASN A 37 0.45 -3.39 11.71
C ASN A 37 0.67 -4.89 11.42
N ARG A 38 -0.33 -5.53 10.82
CA ARG A 38 -0.31 -6.98 10.57
C ARG A 38 -0.83 -7.34 9.19
N TYR A 39 -0.34 -8.47 8.70
CA TYR A 39 -0.87 -9.16 7.54
C TYR A 39 -1.50 -10.47 7.97
N PHE A 40 -2.63 -10.83 7.37
CA PHE A 40 -3.26 -12.12 7.64
C PHE A 40 -4.11 -12.56 6.44
N LYS A 41 -4.49 -13.83 6.45
CA LYS A 41 -5.42 -14.43 5.48
C LYS A 41 -6.75 -14.71 6.17
N MET A 42 -7.84 -14.60 5.44
CA MET A 42 -9.13 -15.10 5.93
C MET A 42 -9.17 -16.63 5.92
N SER A 43 -10.07 -17.21 6.72
CA SER A 43 -10.45 -18.62 6.59
C SER A 43 -11.04 -18.89 5.19
N SER A 44 -11.02 -20.15 4.74
CA SER A 44 -11.57 -20.53 3.43
C SER A 44 -13.05 -20.18 3.28
N SER A 45 -13.84 -20.32 4.36
CA SER A 45 -15.26 -19.92 4.40
C SER A 45 -15.40 -18.41 4.25
N GLY A 46 -14.59 -17.63 4.97
CA GLY A 46 -14.58 -16.18 4.87
C GLY A 46 -14.13 -15.67 3.50
N ALA A 47 -13.11 -16.30 2.90
CA ALA A 47 -12.67 -15.98 1.54
C ALA A 47 -13.79 -16.23 0.51
N SER A 48 -14.54 -17.32 0.66
CA SER A 48 -15.66 -17.63 -0.23
C SER A 48 -16.82 -16.64 -0.07
N ALA A 49 -17.12 -16.23 1.17
CA ALA A 49 -18.11 -15.18 1.45
C ALA A 49 -17.69 -13.83 0.84
N LEU A 50 -16.42 -13.45 0.97
CA LEU A 50 -15.87 -12.24 0.36
C LEU A 50 -15.96 -12.27 -1.16
N MET A 51 -15.60 -13.40 -1.78
CA MET A 51 -15.68 -13.55 -3.24
C MET A 51 -17.12 -13.43 -3.76
N ARG A 52 -18.10 -14.01 -3.06
CA ARG A 52 -19.53 -13.83 -3.40
C ARG A 52 -19.94 -12.37 -3.31
N LEU A 53 -19.54 -11.69 -2.24
CA LEU A 53 -19.84 -10.28 -2.02
C LEU A 53 -19.25 -9.39 -3.14
N GLU A 54 -17.98 -9.60 -3.51
CA GLU A 54 -17.32 -8.87 -4.61
C GLU A 54 -18.03 -9.06 -5.96
N GLN A 55 -18.49 -10.29 -6.24
CA GLN A 55 -19.14 -10.63 -7.50
C GLN A 55 -20.63 -10.25 -7.54
N GLY A 56 -21.15 -9.61 -6.49
CA GLY A 56 -22.57 -9.30 -6.37
C GLY A 56 -23.46 -10.55 -6.36
N GLN A 57 -22.90 -11.70 -5.97
CA GLN A 57 -23.64 -12.95 -5.86
C GLN A 57 -24.51 -12.95 -4.60
N MET A 58 -25.55 -13.77 -4.61
CA MET A 58 -26.42 -13.92 -3.45
C MET A 58 -25.64 -14.50 -2.27
N ALA A 59 -25.72 -13.81 -1.11
CA ALA A 59 -25.08 -14.25 0.12
C ALA A 59 -25.67 -15.58 0.61
N MET A 60 -24.83 -16.44 1.18
CA MET A 60 -25.26 -17.64 1.89
C MET A 60 -25.56 -17.32 3.36
N PRO A 61 -26.44 -18.09 4.04
CA PRO A 61 -26.63 -17.96 5.47
C PRO A 61 -25.31 -18.09 6.22
N GLY A 62 -24.99 -17.15 7.12
CA GLY A 62 -23.71 -17.13 7.83
C GLY A 62 -22.63 -16.23 7.20
N ASP A 63 -22.77 -15.83 5.93
CA ASP A 63 -21.74 -15.02 5.25
C ASP A 63 -21.57 -13.65 5.93
N ALA A 64 -22.68 -13.00 6.27
CA ALA A 64 -22.67 -11.71 6.96
C ALA A 64 -22.00 -11.81 8.32
N GLU A 65 -22.33 -12.85 9.10
CA GLU A 65 -21.77 -13.11 10.42
C GLU A 65 -20.27 -13.40 10.35
N ILE A 66 -19.81 -14.16 9.35
CA ILE A 66 -18.39 -14.44 9.15
C ILE A 66 -17.63 -13.17 8.75
N LEU A 67 -18.17 -12.39 7.81
CA LEU A 67 -17.52 -11.18 7.30
C LEU A 67 -17.49 -10.07 8.36
N VAL A 68 -18.61 -9.80 9.02
CA VAL A 68 -18.70 -8.79 10.10
C VAL A 68 -17.97 -9.27 11.35
N GLY A 69 -18.10 -10.55 11.71
CA GLY A 69 -17.41 -11.16 12.84
C GLY A 69 -15.89 -11.18 12.70
N SER A 70 -15.35 -11.04 11.48
CA SER A 70 -13.91 -10.86 11.26
C SER A 70 -13.39 -9.50 11.77
N GLY A 71 -14.26 -8.50 11.95
CA GLY A 71 -13.88 -7.12 12.28
C GLY A 71 -13.23 -6.33 11.15
N LEU A 72 -13.17 -6.89 9.93
CA LEU A 72 -12.53 -6.28 8.76
C LEU A 72 -13.52 -5.56 7.86
N ILE A 73 -14.77 -6.01 7.91
CA ILE A 73 -15.87 -5.49 7.12
C ILE A 73 -16.95 -5.04 8.09
N SER A 74 -17.57 -3.90 7.81
CA SER A 74 -18.67 -3.35 8.58
C SER A 74 -19.88 -3.15 7.68
N ALA A 75 -21.07 -3.46 8.19
CA ALA A 75 -22.31 -3.10 7.53
C ALA A 75 -22.42 -1.57 7.45
N THR A 76 -22.94 -1.07 6.33
CA THR A 76 -23.14 0.35 6.08
C THR A 76 -24.48 0.55 5.37
N GLU A 77 -25.15 1.65 5.70
CA GLU A 77 -26.42 2.03 5.06
C GLU A 77 -26.18 2.65 3.68
N CYS A 78 -24.98 3.18 3.43
CA CYS A 78 -24.60 3.70 2.13
C CYS A 78 -24.04 2.58 1.23
N PRO A 79 -24.44 2.51 -0.06
CA PRO A 79 -23.85 1.60 -1.01
C PRO A 79 -22.35 1.83 -1.09
N SER A 80 -21.58 0.83 -0.68
CA SER A 80 -20.13 0.80 -0.74
C SER A 80 -19.72 -0.49 -1.42
N ILE A 81 -18.71 -0.42 -2.27
CA ILE A 81 -18.15 -1.59 -2.95
C ILE A 81 -16.94 -2.04 -2.14
N VAL A 82 -16.99 -3.26 -1.62
CA VAL A 82 -15.80 -3.96 -1.14
C VAL A 82 -15.05 -4.42 -2.37
N ALA A 83 -13.87 -3.88 -2.61
CA ALA A 83 -13.03 -4.23 -3.75
C ALA A 83 -11.58 -4.45 -3.30
N PRO A 84 -10.86 -5.37 -3.96
CA PRO A 84 -9.44 -5.54 -3.71
C PRO A 84 -8.67 -4.29 -4.16
N THR A 85 -7.46 -4.15 -3.63
CA THR A 85 -6.52 -3.13 -4.07
C THR A 85 -6.28 -3.25 -5.57
N GLY A 86 -6.30 -2.12 -6.27
CA GLY A 86 -6.11 -2.07 -7.71
C GLY A 86 -4.73 -2.57 -8.14
N ASN A 87 -4.61 -2.90 -9.43
CA ASN A 87 -3.34 -3.29 -10.01
C ASN A 87 -2.49 -2.06 -10.35
N MET A 88 -1.17 -2.19 -10.20
CA MET A 88 -0.21 -1.24 -10.74
C MET A 88 0.24 -1.66 -12.15
N PRO A 89 0.62 -0.72 -13.04
CA PRO A 89 1.23 -1.05 -14.31
C PRO A 89 2.44 -1.98 -14.13
N ALA A 90 2.63 -2.92 -15.05
CA ALA A 90 3.79 -3.80 -15.02
C ALA A 90 5.07 -2.96 -15.11
N ILE A 91 5.96 -3.15 -14.14
CA ILE A 91 7.25 -2.44 -14.13
C ILE A 91 8.05 -2.91 -15.34
N THR A 92 8.59 -2.01 -16.16
CA THR A 92 9.43 -2.30 -17.34
C THR A 92 10.85 -1.74 -17.20
N GLY A 93 11.05 -0.76 -16.32
CA GLY A 93 12.34 -0.13 -16.04
C GLY A 93 12.55 0.22 -14.57
N SER A 94 13.72 0.75 -14.25
CA SER A 94 14.02 1.24 -12.92
C SER A 94 14.98 2.45 -12.94
N TYR A 95 14.63 3.51 -12.21
CA TYR A 95 15.56 4.61 -11.91
C TYR A 95 16.67 4.17 -10.96
N PHE A 96 16.43 3.12 -10.17
CA PHE A 96 17.45 2.55 -9.30
C PHE A 96 18.63 2.01 -10.13
N ASP A 97 18.36 1.38 -11.26
CA ASP A 97 19.39 0.87 -12.19
C ASP A 97 20.14 2.01 -12.89
N GLN A 98 19.46 3.13 -13.16
CA GLN A 98 19.99 4.30 -13.88
C GLN A 98 20.41 5.45 -12.95
N ALA A 99 20.63 5.16 -11.66
CA ALA A 99 20.88 6.22 -10.69
C ALA A 99 22.14 7.03 -11.04
N ARG A 100 22.03 8.36 -10.94
CA ARG A 100 23.13 9.29 -11.23
C ARG A 100 23.92 9.59 -9.96
N ARG A 101 25.14 10.12 -10.11
CA ARG A 101 25.93 10.58 -8.97
C ARG A 101 25.13 11.64 -8.18
N PRO A 102 24.96 11.47 -6.86
CA PRO A 102 24.22 12.44 -6.08
C PRO A 102 25.03 13.72 -5.89
N SER A 103 24.35 14.85 -5.73
CA SER A 103 24.97 16.08 -5.21
C SER A 103 24.88 16.09 -3.68
N LEU A 104 25.76 16.83 -3.00
CA LEU A 104 25.72 16.99 -1.53
C LEU A 104 24.35 17.42 -0.99
N GLY A 105 23.65 18.34 -1.67
CA GLY A 105 22.30 18.77 -1.28
C GLY A 105 21.30 17.62 -1.24
N HIS A 106 21.23 16.81 -2.30
CA HIS A 106 20.39 15.61 -2.36
C HIS A 106 20.72 14.59 -1.27
N VAL A 107 22.00 14.42 -0.91
CA VAL A 107 22.39 13.52 0.19
C VAL A 107 21.86 14.03 1.53
N MET A 108 22.01 15.33 1.81
CA MET A 108 21.48 15.93 3.05
C MET A 108 19.95 15.80 3.14
N VAL A 109 19.24 16.03 2.04
CA VAL A 109 17.79 15.84 1.97
C VAL A 109 17.42 14.39 2.27
N ALA A 110 18.11 13.44 1.64
CA ALA A 110 17.83 12.02 1.83
C ALA A 110 18.11 11.56 3.27
N VAL A 111 19.18 12.04 3.93
CA VAL A 111 19.45 11.75 5.35
C VAL A 111 18.32 12.26 6.24
N ILE A 112 17.91 13.53 6.07
CA ILE A 112 16.84 14.14 6.87
C ILE A 112 15.53 13.37 6.70
N ASP A 113 15.18 13.02 5.46
CA ASP A 113 13.94 12.30 5.17
C ASP A 113 13.96 10.86 5.68
N GLN A 114 15.11 10.20 5.68
CA GLN A 114 15.25 8.84 6.19
C GLN A 114 15.16 8.79 7.71
N LEU A 115 15.78 9.77 8.41
CA LEU A 115 15.61 9.95 9.85
C LEU A 115 14.15 10.25 10.21
N TRP A 116 13.49 11.11 9.43
CA TRP A 116 12.07 11.40 9.61
C TRP A 116 11.20 10.16 9.43
N ALA A 117 11.39 9.41 8.34
CA ALA A 117 10.61 8.21 8.04
C ALA A 117 10.82 7.15 9.13
N PHE A 118 12.07 6.97 9.58
CA PHE A 118 12.40 6.07 10.68
C PHE A 118 11.68 6.47 11.96
N ALA A 119 11.79 7.73 12.40
CA ALA A 119 11.15 8.22 13.62
C ALA A 119 9.63 8.08 13.55
N MET A 120 9.01 8.42 12.42
CA MET A 120 7.57 8.29 12.26
C MET A 120 7.08 6.87 12.30
N ILE A 121 7.72 5.95 11.57
CA ILE A 121 7.31 4.54 11.57
C ILE A 121 7.54 3.93 12.96
N ARG A 122 8.64 4.31 13.62
CA ARG A 122 9.04 3.76 14.92
C ARG A 122 8.18 4.25 16.08
N TRP A 123 7.68 5.48 16.04
CA TRP A 123 6.93 6.10 17.14
C TRP A 123 5.47 6.42 16.82
N GLY A 124 5.15 6.78 15.57
CA GLY A 124 3.79 7.05 15.10
C GLY A 124 3.08 5.85 14.48
N GLY A 125 3.78 4.73 14.28
CA GLY A 125 3.25 3.53 13.64
C GLY A 125 3.05 3.68 12.12
N LEU A 126 2.71 2.56 11.47
CA LEU A 126 2.52 2.53 10.02
C LEU A 126 1.29 3.34 9.58
N ALA A 127 0.16 3.20 10.27
CA ALA A 127 -1.06 3.97 9.98
C ALA A 127 -0.81 5.49 10.02
N GLY A 128 -0.14 5.99 11.05
CA GLY A 128 0.19 7.42 11.17
C GLY A 128 1.17 7.90 10.10
N ALA A 129 2.16 7.06 9.73
CA ALA A 129 3.08 7.36 8.65
C ALA A 129 2.35 7.44 7.29
N VAL A 130 1.45 6.49 7.00
CA VAL A 130 0.62 6.45 5.80
C VAL A 130 -0.24 7.70 5.70
N ALA A 131 -1.05 7.99 6.74
CA ALA A 131 -1.95 9.15 6.74
C ALA A 131 -1.21 10.47 6.52
N LYS A 132 -0.04 10.64 7.15
CA LYS A 132 0.76 11.86 6.99
C LYS A 132 1.40 11.98 5.62
N LEU A 133 1.78 10.86 5.00
CA LEU A 133 2.33 10.86 3.65
C LEU A 133 1.24 11.11 2.62
N GLU A 134 0.09 10.44 2.74
CA GLU A 134 -1.08 10.62 1.87
C GLU A 134 -1.52 12.09 1.84
N HIS A 135 -1.62 12.73 3.02
CA HIS A 135 -1.93 14.15 3.10
C HIS A 135 -0.91 15.03 2.34
N ARG A 136 0.40 14.69 2.37
CA ARG A 136 1.42 15.42 1.58
C ARG A 136 1.26 15.18 0.09
N ILE A 137 1.00 13.95 -0.33
CA ILE A 137 0.79 13.59 -1.73
C ILE A 137 -0.40 14.39 -2.28
N GLN A 138 -1.52 14.43 -1.58
CA GLN A 138 -2.73 15.18 -1.97
C GLN A 138 -2.50 16.70 -2.09
N GLN A 139 -1.59 17.25 -1.27
CA GLN A 139 -1.21 18.67 -1.32
C GLN A 139 -0.21 19.01 -2.42
N THR A 140 0.39 18.00 -3.06
CA THR A 140 1.41 18.20 -4.09
C THR A 140 0.74 18.52 -5.43
N ARG A 141 0.94 19.73 -5.95
CA ARG A 141 0.47 20.18 -7.27
C ARG A 141 1.56 20.98 -7.99
N GLY A 142 1.73 20.80 -9.30
CA GLY A 142 2.58 21.65 -10.14
C GLY A 142 3.37 20.91 -11.23
N LEU A 143 4.25 21.63 -11.92
CA LEU A 143 5.16 21.05 -12.92
C LEU A 143 6.25 20.20 -12.27
N GLU A 144 6.49 19.02 -12.85
CA GLU A 144 7.56 18.11 -12.47
C GLU A 144 8.95 18.69 -12.82
N CYS A 145 9.97 18.37 -12.01
CA CYS A 145 11.39 18.58 -12.36
C CYS A 145 12.06 17.21 -12.57
N PRO A 146 12.07 16.67 -13.81
CA PRO A 146 12.51 15.29 -14.06
C PRO A 146 14.01 15.03 -13.82
N ASP A 147 14.86 16.05 -13.98
CA ASP A 147 16.32 15.88 -13.92
C ASP A 147 16.84 15.56 -12.50
N ASP A 148 16.04 15.86 -11.47
CA ASP A 148 16.39 15.62 -10.07
C ASP A 148 16.10 14.20 -9.58
N ILE A 149 15.19 13.46 -10.24
CA ILE A 149 14.79 12.10 -9.81
C ILE A 149 16.00 11.16 -9.78
N GLY A 150 16.80 11.14 -10.85
CA GLY A 150 17.96 10.24 -10.95
C GLY A 150 19.06 10.55 -9.93
N ARG A 151 19.27 11.84 -9.58
CA ARG A 151 20.23 12.27 -8.55
C ARG A 151 19.72 11.97 -7.15
N LEU A 152 18.43 12.16 -6.92
CA LEU A 152 17.77 11.84 -5.66
C LEU A 152 17.84 10.33 -5.39
N VAL A 153 17.50 9.50 -6.36
CA VAL A 153 17.62 8.03 -6.26
C VAL A 153 19.07 7.63 -5.99
N GLY A 154 20.05 8.28 -6.63
CA GLY A 154 21.47 8.10 -6.34
C GLY A 154 21.85 8.40 -4.88
N ALA A 155 21.24 9.42 -4.27
CA ALA A 155 21.48 9.77 -2.87
C ALA A 155 20.94 8.70 -1.91
N TYR A 156 19.72 8.21 -2.15
CA TYR A 156 19.13 7.13 -1.35
C TYR A 156 19.91 5.82 -1.49
N ARG A 157 20.39 5.49 -2.70
CA ARG A 157 21.28 4.34 -2.93
C ARG A 157 22.58 4.43 -2.12
N LEU A 158 23.17 5.62 -2.05
CA LEU A 158 24.40 5.84 -1.31
C LEU A 158 24.21 5.62 0.20
N ILE A 159 23.14 6.18 0.77
CA ILE A 159 22.89 6.10 2.23
C ILE A 159 22.51 4.68 2.65
N ASP A 160 21.78 3.96 1.80
CA ASP A 160 21.40 2.57 2.06
C ASP A 160 22.58 1.62 2.28
N LEU A 161 23.76 1.91 1.72
CA LEU A 161 24.96 1.11 1.95
C LEU A 161 25.36 1.06 3.44
N VAL A 162 24.88 2.02 4.25
CA VAL A 162 25.25 2.20 5.66
C VAL A 162 24.16 1.69 6.62
N LEU A 163 22.95 1.37 6.16
CA LEU A 163 21.81 1.01 7.02
C LEU A 163 21.55 -0.49 7.12
N SER A 164 21.06 -1.00 8.26
CA SER A 164 20.71 -2.42 8.42
C SER A 164 19.55 -2.85 7.49
N ALA A 165 19.53 -4.12 7.07
CA ALA A 165 18.68 -4.62 5.98
C ALA A 165 17.20 -4.78 6.36
N GLU A 166 16.88 -5.05 7.63
CA GLU A 166 15.58 -5.60 8.05
C GLU A 166 14.36 -4.69 7.84
N LYS A 167 14.55 -3.36 7.74
CA LYS A 167 13.45 -2.39 7.51
C LYS A 167 13.77 -1.34 6.45
N ARG A 168 14.79 -1.63 5.63
CA ARG A 168 15.35 -0.65 4.70
C ARG A 168 14.34 -0.21 3.65
N CYS A 169 13.57 -1.14 3.07
CA CYS A 169 12.65 -0.80 1.97
C CYS A 169 11.52 0.13 2.40
N LEU A 170 10.87 -0.15 3.54
CA LEU A 170 9.76 0.68 4.03
C LEU A 170 10.23 2.09 4.38
N VAL A 171 11.28 2.21 5.20
CA VAL A 171 11.81 3.53 5.61
C VAL A 171 12.29 4.32 4.40
N ARG A 172 13.02 3.69 3.48
CA ARG A 172 13.51 4.33 2.26
C ARG A 172 12.39 4.79 1.34
N SER A 173 11.38 3.96 1.10
CA SER A 173 10.27 4.31 0.20
C SER A 173 9.46 5.47 0.78
N PHE A 174 9.21 5.50 2.09
CA PHE A 174 8.57 6.65 2.75
C PHE A 174 9.41 7.92 2.70
N ALA A 175 10.72 7.81 2.93
CA ALA A 175 11.64 8.93 2.84
C ALA A 175 11.69 9.49 1.41
N LEU A 176 11.86 8.61 0.43
CA LEU A 176 11.91 8.96 -0.99
C LEU A 176 10.59 9.58 -1.45
N ALA A 177 9.43 9.02 -1.07
CA ALA A 177 8.13 9.62 -1.33
C ALA A 177 8.04 11.04 -0.78
N ARG A 178 8.47 11.25 0.46
CA ARG A 178 8.53 12.59 1.05
C ARG A 178 9.46 13.52 0.27
N SER A 179 10.62 13.06 -0.20
CA SER A 179 11.46 13.87 -1.09
C SER A 179 10.73 14.19 -2.39
N LEU A 180 10.15 13.21 -3.07
CA LEU A 180 9.47 13.37 -4.36
C LEU A 180 8.29 14.35 -4.28
N THR A 181 7.55 14.40 -3.16
CA THR A 181 6.52 15.44 -2.95
C THR A 181 7.10 16.86 -2.96
N ARG A 182 8.32 17.08 -2.45
CA ARG A 182 8.99 18.40 -2.51
C ARG A 182 9.37 18.80 -3.94
N TYR A 183 9.75 17.82 -4.75
CA TYR A 183 10.07 18.01 -6.18
C TYR A 183 8.85 17.92 -7.09
N ARG A 184 7.64 17.78 -6.53
CA ARG A 184 6.36 17.71 -7.25
C ARG A 184 6.31 16.63 -8.33
N VAL A 185 6.96 15.51 -8.10
CA VAL A 185 6.97 14.37 -9.01
C VAL A 185 5.72 13.53 -8.76
N GLY A 186 5.00 13.14 -9.82
CA GLY A 186 3.93 12.16 -9.72
C GLY A 186 4.48 10.76 -9.46
N PHE A 187 4.00 10.08 -8.42
CA PHE A 187 4.39 8.71 -8.07
C PHE A 187 3.26 8.01 -7.32
N SER A 188 3.38 6.69 -7.20
CA SER A 188 2.61 5.87 -6.28
C SER A 188 3.55 5.23 -5.27
N LEU A 189 3.21 5.32 -3.97
CA LEU A 189 3.84 4.48 -2.95
C LEU A 189 3.05 3.19 -2.85
N VAL A 190 3.73 2.07 -3.01
CA VAL A 190 3.09 0.76 -3.01
C VAL A 190 3.64 -0.09 -1.88
N ILE A 191 2.74 -0.73 -1.13
CA ILE A 191 3.07 -1.87 -0.26
C ILE A 191 2.49 -3.09 -0.93
N GLY A 192 3.33 -4.10 -1.17
CA GLY A 192 2.91 -5.35 -1.79
C GLY A 192 3.31 -6.56 -0.97
N VAL A 193 2.65 -7.67 -1.28
CA VAL A 193 2.78 -8.95 -0.59
C VAL A 193 3.01 -10.09 -1.57
N ARG A 194 3.67 -11.14 -1.11
CA ARG A 194 3.76 -12.44 -1.78
C ARG A 194 3.53 -13.55 -0.76
N THR A 195 3.09 -14.72 -1.22
CA THR A 195 2.69 -15.84 -0.34
C THR A 195 3.64 -17.05 -0.38
N GLY A 196 4.68 -17.05 -1.22
CA GLY A 196 5.63 -18.17 -1.32
C GLY A 196 7.11 -17.75 -1.41
N PRO A 197 7.91 -17.92 -0.34
CA PRO A 197 7.52 -17.74 1.07
C PRO A 197 6.85 -16.37 1.31
N PHE A 198 6.19 -16.18 2.46
CA PHE A 198 5.57 -14.89 2.76
C PHE A 198 6.61 -13.77 2.79
N GLY A 199 6.28 -12.66 2.15
CA GLY A 199 7.09 -11.45 2.19
C GLY A 199 6.23 -10.22 1.96
N ALA A 200 6.60 -9.13 2.62
CA ALA A 200 6.06 -7.80 2.37
C ALA A 200 7.19 -6.90 1.87
N HIS A 201 6.89 -6.05 0.90
CA HIS A 201 7.84 -5.10 0.35
C HIS A 201 7.15 -3.76 0.07
N CYS A 202 7.90 -2.68 0.18
CA CYS A 202 7.40 -1.34 -0.09
C CYS A 202 8.31 -0.64 -1.09
N TRP A 203 7.72 -0.09 -2.15
CA TRP A 203 8.43 0.59 -3.22
C TRP A 203 7.71 1.85 -3.69
N ILE A 204 8.43 2.66 -4.46
CA ILE A 204 7.90 3.81 -5.20
C ILE A 204 7.88 3.45 -6.68
N GLN A 205 6.76 3.72 -7.34
CA GLN A 205 6.59 3.50 -8.77
C GLN A 205 6.06 4.75 -9.44
N LYS A 206 6.66 5.11 -10.58
CA LYS A 206 6.15 6.13 -11.49
C LYS A 206 5.80 5.44 -12.80
N ASP A 207 4.51 5.38 -13.14
CA ASP A 207 4.02 4.69 -14.32
C ASP A 207 4.50 3.23 -14.36
N GLN A 208 5.34 2.86 -15.33
CA GLN A 208 5.95 1.52 -15.45
C GLN A 208 7.39 1.46 -14.91
N ILE A 209 7.85 2.48 -14.18
CA ILE A 209 9.24 2.59 -13.74
C ILE A 209 9.32 2.50 -12.22
N SER A 210 10.07 1.53 -11.70
CA SER A 210 10.42 1.47 -10.28
C SER A 210 11.40 2.58 -9.93
N VAL A 211 11.14 3.33 -8.86
CA VAL A 211 12.00 4.43 -8.42
C VAL A 211 12.91 4.00 -7.27
N SER A 212 12.38 3.24 -6.30
CA SER A 212 13.10 2.87 -5.06
C SER A 212 13.85 1.55 -5.12
N ASP A 213 13.60 0.71 -6.13
CA ASP A 213 14.07 -0.67 -6.17
C ASP A 213 14.59 -1.07 -7.56
N HIS A 214 15.49 -2.05 -7.57
CA HIS A 214 15.81 -2.80 -8.78
C HIS A 214 14.52 -3.31 -9.45
N ARG A 215 14.52 -3.30 -10.79
CA ARG A 215 13.35 -3.61 -11.62
C ARG A 215 12.66 -4.91 -11.21
N ASP A 216 13.43 -5.95 -10.91
CA ASP A 216 12.88 -7.29 -10.75
C ASP A 216 12.32 -7.55 -9.35
N LYS A 217 12.81 -6.84 -8.33
CA LYS A 217 12.40 -7.06 -6.95
C LYS A 217 10.93 -6.73 -6.70
N ALA A 218 10.46 -5.59 -7.21
CA ALA A 218 9.08 -5.15 -6.99
C ALA A 218 8.05 -6.00 -7.76
N ARG A 219 8.47 -6.64 -8.87
CA ARG A 219 7.62 -7.52 -9.68
C ARG A 219 7.21 -8.82 -8.97
N GLU A 220 7.93 -9.21 -7.93
CA GLU A 220 7.62 -10.41 -7.14
C GLU A 220 6.43 -10.22 -6.18
N TYR A 221 5.94 -8.98 -6.02
CA TYR A 221 4.94 -8.62 -5.02
C TYR A 221 3.67 -8.11 -5.71
N VAL A 222 2.51 -8.50 -5.15
CA VAL A 222 1.20 -8.01 -5.56
C VAL A 222 0.82 -6.82 -4.67
N PRO A 223 0.41 -5.66 -5.22
CA PRO A 223 0.00 -4.50 -4.42
C PRO A 223 -1.15 -4.82 -3.46
N VAL A 224 -0.98 -4.47 -2.18
CA VAL A 224 -2.03 -4.55 -1.15
C VAL A 224 -2.36 -3.18 -0.56
N LEU A 225 -1.54 -2.15 -0.83
CA LEU A 225 -1.85 -0.75 -0.55
C LEU A 225 -1.15 0.11 -1.60
N ILE A 226 -1.86 1.13 -2.10
CA ILE A 226 -1.34 2.13 -3.05
C ILE A 226 -1.73 3.51 -2.50
N LEU A 227 -0.76 4.42 -2.38
CA LEU A 227 -0.93 5.82 -2.04
C LEU A 227 -0.53 6.73 -3.20
#